data_AF-A0A0B2UHW5-F1
#
_entry.id   AF-A0A0B2UHW5-F1
#
_cell.length_a   1.000
_cell.length_b   1.000
_cell.length_c   1.000
_cell.angle_alpha   90.00
_cell.angle_beta   90.00
_cell.angle_gamma   90.00
#
_symmetry.space_group_name_H-M   'P 1'
#
loop_
_entity.id
_entity.type
_entity.pdbx_description
1 polymer ?
#
loop_
_entity_poly.entity_id
_entity_poly.type
_entity_poly.pdbx_seq_one_letter_code
_entity_poly.pdbx_strand_id
1 'polypeptide(L)'
;MALPSCHCLYHFRVSNGKLSCILYQRSGDMSLGIPFNIASYSLLTIMMAKLTNLEPEEFIHFVGYTHVYLDHVEPLKVMLSREPREFPTLKLKDKEYRKLEDFELEDFILENYNPHPKFFMKMSA
;
A
#
# COMPACT_ATOMS: atom_id res chain seq x y z
N MET A 1 3.08 -12.08 20.71
CA MET A 1 2.71 -11.82 19.30
C MET A 1 1.99 -13.06 18.79
N ALA A 2 0.82 -12.91 18.18
CA ALA A 2 0.13 -14.05 17.54
C ALA A 2 0.88 -14.50 16.27
N LEU A 3 1.48 -13.56 15.53
CA LEU A 3 2.35 -13.78 14.38
C LEU A 3 3.53 -12.79 14.41
N PRO A 4 4.76 -13.20 14.04
CA PRO A 4 5.90 -12.27 13.88
C PRO A 4 5.65 -11.26 12.75
N SER A 5 6.08 -10.01 12.93
CA SER A 5 5.85 -8.94 11.93
C SER A 5 6.34 -9.31 10.55
N CYS A 6 5.51 -9.15 9.53
CA CYS A 6 5.90 -9.31 8.13
C CYS A 6 6.63 -8.06 7.61
N HIS A 7 6.17 -6.86 7.98
CA HIS A 7 6.83 -5.58 7.70
C HIS A 7 7.89 -5.33 8.75
N CYS A 8 9.14 -5.59 8.41
CA CYS A 8 10.21 -5.63 9.40
C CYS A 8 10.82 -4.25 9.66
N LEU A 9 10.96 -3.46 8.61
CA LEU A 9 11.61 -2.16 8.66
C LEU A 9 11.05 -1.27 7.57
N TYR A 10 10.82 0.00 7.88
CA TYR A 10 10.65 1.03 6.87
C TYR A 10 11.49 2.25 7.23
N HIS A 11 11.87 3.02 6.22
CA HIS A 11 12.56 4.29 6.42
C HIS A 11 11.99 5.37 5.50
N PHE A 12 12.06 6.62 5.94
CA PHE A 12 11.71 7.78 5.12
C PHE A 12 12.96 8.47 4.63
N ARG A 13 12.92 8.94 3.38
CA ARG A 13 13.94 9.76 2.75
C ARG A 13 13.32 11.09 2.35
N VAL A 14 13.98 12.19 2.73
CA VAL A 14 13.58 13.54 2.31
C VAL A 14 14.60 14.10 1.32
N SER A 15 14.13 14.60 0.19
CA SER A 15 14.97 15.25 -0.82
C SER A 15 14.15 16.28 -1.60
N ASN A 16 14.67 17.49 -1.80
CA ASN A 16 14.02 18.55 -2.58
C ASN A 16 12.56 18.85 -2.17
N GLY A 17 12.26 18.86 -0.87
CA GLY A 17 10.90 19.08 -0.36
C GLY A 17 9.95 17.88 -0.54
N LYS A 18 10.47 16.72 -0.94
CA LYS A 18 9.70 15.50 -1.17
C LYS A 18 10.05 14.39 -0.19
N LEU A 19 9.06 13.55 0.14
CA LEU A 19 9.17 12.43 1.06
C LEU A 19 8.88 11.11 0.34
N SER A 20 9.85 10.21 0.41
CA SER A 20 9.78 8.85 -0.11
C SER A 20 9.84 7.84 1.04
N CYS A 21 9.19 6.69 0.89
CA CYS A 21 9.16 5.62 1.88
C CYS A 21 9.74 4.33 1.29
N ILE A 22 10.62 3.67 2.04
CA ILE A 22 11.16 2.37 1.68
C ILE A 22 10.74 1.35 2.72
N LEU A 23 10.12 0.26 2.29
CA LEU A 23 9.67 -0.86 3.13
C LEU A 23 10.50 -2.11 2.82
N TYR A 24 10.97 -2.78 3.88
CA TYR A 24 11.48 -4.15 3.82
C TYR A 24 10.51 -5.12 4.51
N GLN A 25 9.94 -6.02 3.72
CA GLN A 25 8.99 -7.06 4.14
C GLN A 25 9.65 -8.43 4.06
N ARG A 26 9.83 -9.13 5.19
CA ARG A 26 10.53 -10.44 5.20
C ARG A 26 9.78 -11.55 4.45
N SER A 27 8.45 -11.46 4.39
CA SER A 27 7.56 -12.49 3.84
C SER A 27 6.38 -11.81 3.16
N GLY A 28 6.24 -12.03 1.85
CA GLY A 28 5.25 -11.38 1.02
C GLY A 28 4.35 -12.40 0.31
N ASP A 29 3.11 -12.51 0.78
CA ASP A 29 2.04 -13.17 0.04
C ASP A 29 1.63 -12.26 -1.13
N MET A 30 2.00 -12.66 -2.35
CA MET A 30 1.75 -11.89 -3.56
C MET A 30 0.27 -11.75 -3.91
N SER A 31 -0.58 -12.65 -3.41
CA SER A 31 -2.00 -12.71 -3.73
C SER A 31 -2.86 -11.79 -2.87
N LEU A 32 -2.66 -11.83 -1.55
CA LEU A 32 -3.46 -11.04 -0.61
C LEU A 32 -2.62 -9.95 0.05
N GLY A 33 -1.53 -10.33 0.73
CA GLY A 33 -0.75 -9.42 1.57
C GLY A 33 -0.16 -8.23 0.81
N ILE A 34 0.62 -8.49 -0.25
CA ILE A 34 1.36 -7.47 -0.99
C ILE A 34 0.46 -6.35 -1.53
N PRO A 35 -0.69 -6.62 -2.17
CA PRO A 35 -1.64 -5.56 -2.58
C PRO A 35 -2.06 -4.63 -1.44
N PHE A 36 -2.40 -5.17 -0.26
CA PHE A 36 -2.73 -4.35 0.92
C PHE A 36 -1.52 -3.56 1.41
N ASN A 37 -0.34 -4.17 1.38
CA ASN A 37 0.88 -3.56 1.91
C ASN A 37 1.34 -2.38 1.05
N ILE A 38 1.19 -2.48 -0.27
CA ILE A 38 1.43 -1.37 -1.19
C ILE A 38 0.51 -0.19 -0.85
N ALA A 39 -0.80 -0.41 -0.83
CA ALA A 39 -1.75 0.66 -0.53
C ALA A 39 -1.54 1.27 0.87
N SER A 40 -1.27 0.44 1.88
CA SER A 40 -1.08 0.87 3.26
C SER A 40 0.16 1.76 3.43
N TYR A 41 1.29 1.40 2.84
CA TYR A 41 2.52 2.19 3.00
C TYR A 41 2.58 3.38 2.04
N SER A 42 1.94 3.32 0.86
CA SER A 42 1.70 4.50 0.04
C SER A 42 0.83 5.52 0.80
N LEU A 43 -0.23 5.06 1.46
CA LEU A 43 -1.07 5.92 2.30
C LEU A 43 -0.28 6.53 3.45
N LEU A 44 0.50 5.73 4.18
CA LEU A 44 1.37 6.23 5.26
C LEU A 44 2.34 7.30 4.73
N THR A 45 2.92 7.09 3.55
CA THR A 45 3.82 8.07 2.90
C THR A 45 3.12 9.39 2.66
N ILE A 46 1.89 9.36 2.14
CA ILE A 46 1.07 10.56 1.90
C ILE A 46 0.73 11.27 3.22
N MET A 47 0.34 10.53 4.25
CA MET A 47 0.02 11.09 5.57
C MET A 47 1.24 11.76 6.20
N MET A 48 2.40 11.09 6.16
CA MET A 48 3.64 11.63 6.71
C MET A 48 4.12 12.84 5.94
N ALA A 49 4.00 12.84 4.61
CA ALA A 49 4.31 14.00 3.78
C ALA A 49 3.43 15.20 4.18
N LYS A 50 2.12 15.01 4.33
CA LYS A 50 1.19 16.07 4.77
C LYS A 50 1.54 16.64 6.14
N LEU A 51 1.81 15.78 7.13
CA LEU A 51 2.19 16.19 8.50
C LEU A 51 3.53 16.93 8.57
N THR A 52 4.43 16.64 7.63
CA THR A 52 5.77 17.25 7.60
C THR A 52 5.88 18.39 6.59
N ASN A 53 4.76 18.81 5.98
CA ASN A 53 4.70 19.83 4.94
C ASN A 53 5.65 19.54 3.75
N LEU A 54 5.65 18.28 3.31
CA LEU A 54 6.40 17.77 2.18
C LEU A 54 5.45 17.21 1.11
N GLU A 55 5.94 17.03 -0.11
CA GLU A 55 5.21 16.33 -1.17
C GLU A 55 5.53 14.82 -1.15
N PRO A 56 4.55 13.90 -1.27
CA PRO A 56 4.85 12.49 -1.43
C PRO A 56 5.52 12.22 -2.79
N GLU A 57 6.53 11.36 -2.81
CA GLU A 57 7.29 11.00 -4.02
C GLU A 57 7.19 9.50 -4.33
N GLU A 58 8.09 8.68 -3.80
CA GLU A 58 8.18 7.26 -4.14
C GLU A 58 7.88 6.37 -2.94
N PHE A 59 7.15 5.30 -3.20
CA PHE A 59 7.08 4.15 -2.30
C PHE A 59 7.87 2.98 -2.91
N ILE A 60 8.90 2.53 -2.21
CA ILE A 60 9.83 1.49 -2.66
C ILE A 60 9.66 0.27 -1.75
N HIS A 61 9.35 -0.88 -2.33
CA HIS A 61 9.04 -2.09 -1.57
C HIS A 61 10.04 -3.23 -1.87
N PHE A 62 10.89 -3.53 -0.88
CA PHE A 62 11.75 -4.70 -0.88
C PHE A 62 11.05 -5.88 -0.20
N VAL A 63 10.88 -6.97 -0.93
CA VAL A 63 10.25 -8.19 -0.42
C VAL A 63 11.30 -9.31 -0.34
N GLY A 64 11.42 -9.92 0.83
CA GLY A 64 12.28 -11.08 1.07
C GLY A 64 11.68 -12.36 0.49
N TYR A 65 11.11 -13.22 1.35
CA TYR A 65 10.45 -14.45 0.92
C TYR A 65 9.12 -14.14 0.20
N THR A 66 9.22 -13.99 -1.10
CA THR A 66 8.09 -13.70 -2.00
C THR A 66 7.46 -15.00 -2.47
N HIS A 67 6.17 -15.18 -2.21
CA HIS A 67 5.51 -16.47 -2.46
C HIS A 67 4.06 -16.32 -2.91
N VAL A 68 3.57 -17.40 -3.52
CA VAL A 68 2.18 -17.61 -3.93
C VAL A 68 1.71 -18.92 -3.30
N TYR A 69 0.57 -18.91 -2.61
CA TYR A 69 -0.04 -20.13 -2.11
C TYR A 69 -0.60 -20.98 -3.26
N LEU A 70 -0.56 -22.30 -3.11
CA LEU A 70 -0.94 -23.23 -4.19
C LEU A 70 -2.39 -23.05 -4.65
N ASP A 71 -3.30 -22.78 -3.71
CA ASP A 71 -4.71 -22.52 -3.97
C ASP A 71 -4.98 -21.14 -4.60
N HIS A 72 -3.96 -20.28 -4.70
CA HIS A 72 -4.03 -18.97 -5.37
C HIS A 72 -3.50 -18.99 -6.80
N VAL A 73 -2.87 -20.07 -7.25
CA VAL A 73 -2.26 -20.14 -8.60
C VAL A 73 -3.28 -19.94 -9.70
N GLU A 74 -4.38 -20.70 -9.71
CA GLU A 74 -5.42 -20.59 -10.75
C GLU A 74 -6.16 -19.23 -10.69
N PRO A 75 -6.58 -18.73 -9.50
CA PRO A 75 -7.06 -17.36 -9.34
C PRO A 75 -6.12 -16.29 -9.91
N LEU A 76 -4.83 -16.38 -9.65
CA LEU A 76 -3.85 -15.41 -10.12
C LEU A 76 -3.65 -15.46 -11.63
N LYS A 77 -3.72 -16.63 -12.27
CA LYS A 77 -3.68 -16.74 -13.74
C LYS A 77 -4.84 -15.97 -14.39
N VAL A 78 -6.04 -16.03 -13.81
CA VAL A 78 -7.19 -15.23 -14.29
C VAL A 78 -6.99 -13.75 -14.02
N MET A 79 -6.35 -13.37 -12.90
CA MET A 79 -6.01 -11.97 -12.65
C MET A 79 -4.98 -11.44 -13.65
N LEU A 80 -3.97 -12.24 -14.00
CA LEU A 80 -2.91 -11.90 -14.94
C LEU A 80 -3.40 -11.79 -16.39
N SER A 81 -4.56 -12.35 -16.74
CA SER A 81 -5.16 -12.16 -18.07
C SER A 81 -5.93 -10.84 -18.21
N ARG A 82 -6.08 -10.07 -17.11
CA ARG A 82 -6.74 -8.77 -17.13
C ARG A 82 -5.74 -7.67 -17.46
N GLU A 83 -6.06 -6.85 -18.45
CA GLU A 83 -5.26 -5.66 -18.74
C GLU A 83 -5.33 -4.66 -17.57
N PRO A 84 -4.20 -4.13 -17.08
CA PRO A 84 -4.20 -3.06 -16.09
C PRO A 84 -4.97 -1.84 -16.60
N ARG A 85 -5.69 -1.20 -15.69
CA ARG A 85 -6.33 0.11 -15.92
C ARG A 85 -5.52 1.19 -15.23
N GLU A 86 -5.78 2.44 -15.60
CA GLU A 86 -5.18 3.59 -14.93
C GLU A 86 -5.35 3.53 -13.41
N PHE A 87 -4.29 3.93 -12.68
CA PHE A 87 -4.35 3.98 -11.22
C PHE A 87 -5.32 5.07 -10.75
N PRO A 88 -5.98 4.86 -9.60
CA PRO A 88 -6.75 5.93 -8.97
C PRO A 88 -5.82 7.03 -8.45
N THR A 89 -6.40 8.16 -8.09
CA THR A 89 -5.71 9.21 -7.33
C THR A 89 -6.29 9.27 -5.92
N LEU A 90 -5.43 9.26 -4.91
CA LEU A 90 -5.83 9.48 -3.52
C LEU A 90 -5.55 10.93 -3.14
N LYS A 91 -6.58 11.65 -2.69
CA LYS A 91 -6.48 13.01 -2.16
C LYS A 91 -6.82 13.05 -0.68
N LEU A 92 -6.20 13.99 0.03
CA LEU A 92 -6.58 14.35 1.38
C LEU A 92 -7.48 15.59 1.34
N LYS A 93 -8.47 15.66 2.23
CA LYS A 93 -9.20 16.91 2.46
C LYS A 93 -8.26 18.03 2.84
N ASP A 94 -8.60 19.24 2.36
CA ASP A 94 -7.88 20.46 2.72
C ASP A 94 -8.28 20.92 4.13
N LYS A 95 -7.61 20.34 5.12
CA LYS A 95 -7.67 20.74 6.52
C LYS A 95 -6.27 20.70 7.13
N GLU A 96 -6.13 21.30 8.31
CA GLU A 96 -4.90 21.24 9.08
C GLU A 96 -4.80 19.89 9.81
N TYR A 97 -3.66 19.21 9.68
CA TYR A 97 -3.32 17.99 10.42
C TYR A 97 -2.06 18.27 11.22
N ARG A 98 -2.10 18.06 12.54
CA ARG A 98 -0.97 18.32 13.45
C ARG A 98 -0.36 17.02 13.96
N LYS A 99 -1.13 15.94 14.00
CA LYS A 99 -0.72 14.60 14.45
C LYS A 99 -1.46 13.51 13.68
N LEU A 100 -1.00 12.27 13.81
CA LEU A 100 -1.56 11.11 13.09
C LEU A 100 -3.01 10.83 13.47
N GLU A 101 -3.41 11.16 14.70
CA GLU A 101 -4.77 10.94 15.20
C GLU A 101 -5.79 11.94 14.62
N ASP A 102 -5.35 12.97 13.90
CA ASP A 102 -6.25 13.96 13.29
C ASP A 102 -6.86 13.47 11.95
N PHE A 103 -6.36 12.35 11.41
CA PHE A 103 -6.87 11.74 10.19
C PHE A 103 -8.07 10.85 10.48
N GLU A 104 -9.17 11.12 9.79
CA GLU A 104 -10.41 10.34 9.83
C GLU A 104 -10.65 9.68 8.47
N LEU A 105 -11.48 8.63 8.43
CA LEU A 105 -11.73 7.88 7.20
C LEU A 105 -12.27 8.77 6.07
N GLU A 106 -13.10 9.74 6.43
CA GLU A 106 -13.75 10.68 5.53
C GLU A 106 -12.79 11.71 4.93
N ASP A 107 -11.56 11.80 5.42
CA ASP A 107 -10.53 12.69 4.86
C ASP A 107 -9.88 12.13 3.59
N PHE A 108 -9.98 10.83 3.38
CA PHE A 108 -9.36 10.12 2.26
C PHE A 108 -10.33 10.02 1.09
N ILE A 109 -10.06 10.78 0.03
CA ILE A 109 -10.90 10.84 -1.16
C ILE A 109 -10.21 10.07 -2.28
N LEU A 110 -10.77 8.91 -2.63
CA LEU A 110 -10.26 8.08 -3.72
C LEU A 110 -11.01 8.41 -5.03
N GLU A 111 -10.32 9.01 -5.98
CA GLU A 111 -10.87 9.42 -7.27
C GLU A 111 -10.45 8.44 -8.38
N ASN A 112 -11.32 8.26 -9.37
CA ASN A 112 -11.05 7.48 -10.58
C ASN A 112 -10.71 5.99 -10.33
N TYR A 113 -11.15 5.42 -9.21
CA TYR A 113 -10.97 4.00 -8.94
C TYR A 113 -11.97 3.16 -9.73
N ASN A 114 -11.52 2.64 -10.88
CA ASN A 114 -12.31 1.77 -11.76
C ASN A 114 -11.69 0.37 -11.88
N PRO A 115 -11.66 -0.44 -10.80
CA PRO A 115 -11.02 -1.75 -10.82
C PRO A 115 -11.82 -2.76 -11.64
N HIS A 116 -11.18 -3.88 -11.99
CA HIS A 116 -11.89 -5.08 -12.41
C HIS A 116 -12.74 -5.64 -11.24
N PRO A 117 -13.76 -6.48 -11.51
CA PRO A 117 -14.58 -7.08 -10.47
C PRO A 117 -13.73 -7.82 -9.42
N LYS A 118 -14.19 -7.73 -8.17
CA LYS A 118 -13.55 -8.37 -7.01
C LYS A 118 -13.25 -9.84 -7.30
N PHE A 119 -12.02 -10.25 -6.98
CA PHE A 119 -11.61 -11.63 -7.00
C PHE A 119 -11.53 -12.15 -5.56
N PHE A 120 -12.01 -13.37 -5.32
CA PHE A 120 -11.96 -13.98 -4.00
C PHE A 120 -10.83 -15.00 -3.93
N MET A 121 -9.93 -14.82 -2.95
CA MET A 121 -8.87 -15.75 -2.57
C MET A 121 -8.99 -15.97 -1.06
N LYS A 122 -8.77 -17.20 -0.60
CA LYS A 122 -8.93 -17.53 0.83
C LYS A 122 -7.63 -17.21 1.55
N MET A 123 -7.70 -16.66 2.75
CA MET A 123 -6.49 -16.55 3.55
C MET A 123 -6.01 -17.97 3.90
N SER A 124 -4.79 -18.29 3.51
CA SER A 124 -4.16 -19.55 3.91
C SER A 124 -3.87 -19.50 5.41
N ALA A 125 -4.13 -20.61 6.09
CA ALA A 125 -3.99 -20.74 7.55
C ALA A 125 -2.54 -21.01 7.96
#